data_AF-A0A1G3M0X1-F1
#
_entry.id   AF-A0A1G3M0X1-F1
#
_cell.length_a   1.000
_cell.length_b   1.000
_cell.length_c   1.000
_cell.angle_alpha   90.00
_cell.angle_beta   90.00
_cell.angle_gamma   90.00
#
_symmetry.space_group_name_H-M   'P 1'
#
loop_
_entity.id
_entity.type
_entity.pdbx_description
1 polymer ?
#
loop_
_entity_poly.entity_id
_entity_poly.type
_entity_poly.pdbx_seq_one_letter_code
_entity_poly.pdbx_strand_id
1 'polypeptide(L)'
;MSGTIDALSERLVAARAAKVEAEEKVTEANKSVDEAETALATEMGSEGLSSFKNSLGSFSLSARVFWSFQKERKEDGLGIIRQVAPDLIKETIHPQTLSAWANEIDRKDAPPPERWDEIKGLLQKFEKPTISIRGVK
;
A
#
# COMPACT_ATOMS: atom_id res chain seq x y z
N MET A 1 -36.44 -20.25 22.02
CA MET A 1 -35.66 -19.87 20.82
C MET A 1 -34.67 -21.00 20.54
N SER A 2 -34.35 -21.29 19.27
CA SER A 2 -33.52 -22.45 18.91
C SER A 2 -32.07 -22.22 19.34
N GLY A 3 -31.53 -23.04 20.24
CA GLY A 3 -30.16 -22.88 20.78
C GLY A 3 -29.05 -22.91 19.72
N THR A 4 -29.34 -23.41 18.51
CA THR A 4 -28.43 -23.34 17.37
C THR A 4 -28.28 -21.91 16.83
N ILE A 5 -29.36 -21.12 16.81
CA ILE A 5 -29.33 -19.74 16.31
C ILE A 5 -28.54 -18.85 17.27
N ASP A 6 -28.75 -19.03 18.58
CA ASP A 6 -28.05 -18.25 19.61
C ASP A 6 -26.55 -18.55 19.59
N ALA A 7 -26.14 -19.82 19.55
CA ALA A 7 -24.73 -20.22 19.47
C ALA A 7 -24.04 -19.73 18.18
N LEU A 8 -24.74 -19.77 17.03
CA LEU A 8 -24.20 -19.25 15.77
C LEU A 8 -24.05 -17.72 15.81
N SER A 9 -24.98 -17.03 16.47
CA SER A 9 -24.96 -15.58 16.62
C SER A 9 -23.79 -15.13 17.50
N GLU A 10 -23.58 -15.80 18.65
CA GLU A 10 -22.42 -15.57 19.52
C GLU A 10 -21.10 -15.77 18.78
N ARG A 11 -20.98 -16.87 18.02
CA ARG A 11 -19.79 -17.15 17.22
C ARG A 11 -19.55 -16.08 16.14
N LEU A 12 -20.60 -15.62 15.47
CA LEU A 12 -20.49 -14.58 14.44
C LEU A 12 -20.01 -13.25 15.04
N VAL A 13 -20.56 -12.86 16.19
CA VAL A 13 -20.16 -11.63 16.89
C VAL A 13 -18.71 -11.72 17.34
N ALA A 14 -18.32 -12.83 17.97
CA ALA A 14 -16.94 -13.06 18.40
C ALA A 14 -15.96 -13.04 17.21
N ALA A 15 -16.31 -13.68 16.09
CA ALA A 15 -15.47 -13.69 14.90
C ALA A 15 -15.30 -12.29 14.28
N ARG A 16 -16.36 -11.47 14.27
CA ARG A 16 -16.28 -10.07 13.81
C ARG A 16 -15.41 -9.22 14.72
N ALA A 17 -15.53 -9.38 16.04
CA ALA A 17 -14.68 -8.67 16.99
C ALA A 17 -13.19 -9.03 16.82
N ALA A 18 -12.87 -10.33 16.73
CA ALA A 18 -11.51 -10.80 16.48
C ALA A 18 -10.94 -10.31 15.14
N LYS A 19 -11.79 -10.21 14.11
CA LYS A 19 -11.40 -9.64 12.81
C LYS A 19 -10.96 -8.17 12.95
N VAL A 20 -11.76 -7.35 13.64
CA VAL A 20 -11.45 -5.93 13.85
C VAL A 20 -10.13 -5.78 14.62
N GLU A 21 -9.94 -6.55 15.69
CA GLU A 21 -8.70 -6.52 16.47
C GLU A 21 -7.47 -6.90 15.63
N ALA A 22 -7.61 -7.89 14.74
CA ALA A 22 -6.53 -8.27 13.83
C ALA A 22 -6.22 -7.16 12.80
N GLU A 23 -7.24 -6.50 12.27
CA GLU A 23 -7.08 -5.36 11.35
C GLU A 23 -6.36 -4.18 12.02
N GLU A 24 -6.66 -3.91 13.31
CA GLU A 24 -5.94 -2.91 14.10
C GLU A 24 -4.47 -3.28 14.31
N LYS A 25 -4.18 -4.54 14.67
CA LYS A 25 -2.79 -5.02 14.82
C LYS A 25 -1.99 -4.94 13.52
N VAL A 26 -2.62 -5.26 12.39
CA VAL A 26 -1.99 -5.10 11.07
C VAL A 26 -1.70 -3.63 10.78
N THR A 27 -2.63 -2.73 11.11
CA THR A 27 -2.45 -1.29 10.94
C THR A 27 -1.27 -0.77 11.76
N GLU A 28 -1.17 -1.16 13.03
CA GLU A 28 -0.06 -0.76 13.91
C GLU A 28 1.27 -1.35 13.44
N ALA A 29 1.30 -2.63 13.04
CA ALA A 29 2.50 -3.26 12.51
C ALA A 29 3.01 -2.56 11.24
N ASN A 30 2.11 -2.22 10.32
CA ASN A 30 2.47 -1.48 9.10
C ASN A 30 3.06 -0.11 9.43
N LYS A 31 2.48 0.61 10.39
CA LYS A 31 3.00 1.90 10.85
C LYS A 31 4.41 1.76 11.43
N SER A 32 4.62 0.76 12.29
CA SER A 32 5.94 0.49 12.87
C SER A 32 7.00 0.15 11.82
N VAL A 33 6.63 -0.64 10.80
CA VAL A 33 7.50 -0.95 9.66
C VAL A 33 7.85 0.33 8.90
N ASP A 34 6.85 1.14 8.54
CA ASP A 34 7.06 2.39 7.79
C ASP A 34 7.97 3.37 8.54
N GLU A 35 7.79 3.50 9.86
CA GLU A 35 8.62 4.34 10.72
C GLU A 35 10.07 3.83 10.77
N ALA A 36 10.27 2.52 11.00
CA ALA A 36 11.59 1.91 11.06
C ALA A 36 12.32 1.99 9.71
N GLU A 37 11.62 1.76 8.60
CA GLU A 37 12.17 1.84 7.25
C GLU A 37 12.60 3.27 6.91
N THR A 38 11.78 4.26 7.27
CA THR A 38 12.08 5.69 7.06
C THR A 38 13.30 6.13 7.89
N ALA A 39 13.36 5.72 9.17
CA ALA A 39 14.48 6.03 10.04
C ALA A 39 15.78 5.41 9.52
N LEU A 40 15.75 4.12 9.15
CA LEU A 40 16.92 3.43 8.63
C LEU A 40 17.40 4.04 7.31
N ALA A 41 16.48 4.36 6.39
CA ALA A 41 16.83 5.03 5.15
C ALA A 41 17.45 6.42 5.37
N THR A 42 16.96 7.16 6.35
CA THR A 42 17.51 8.49 6.71
C THR A 42 18.94 8.36 7.24
N GLU A 43 19.19 7.38 8.11
CA GLU A 43 20.52 7.13 8.66
C GLU A 43 21.49 6.68 7.55
N MET A 44 21.10 5.70 6.73
CA MET A 44 21.88 5.26 5.58
C MET A 44 22.20 6.41 4.63
N GLY A 45 21.23 7.28 4.34
CA GLY A 45 21.44 8.47 3.52
C GLY A 45 22.43 9.46 4.15
N SER A 46 22.36 9.64 5.46
CA SER A 46 23.24 10.54 6.22
C SER A 46 24.69 10.02 6.27
N GLU A 47 24.86 8.70 6.36
CA GLU A 47 26.18 8.04 6.30
C GLU A 47 26.69 7.81 4.87
N GLY A 48 25.89 8.14 3.84
CA GLY A 48 26.24 7.89 2.43
C GLY A 48 26.27 6.41 2.04
N LEU A 49 25.57 5.56 2.80
CA LEU A 49 25.48 4.12 2.57
C LEU A 49 24.36 3.80 1.59
N SER A 50 24.70 3.11 0.50
CA SER A 50 23.71 2.51 -0.41
C SER A 50 23.30 1.10 0.03
N SER A 51 24.13 0.42 0.82
CA SER A 51 23.83 -0.89 1.41
C SER A 51 24.76 -1.22 2.58
N PHE A 52 24.31 -2.12 3.46
CA PHE A 52 25.14 -2.70 4.52
C PHE A 52 24.70 -4.13 4.83
N LYS A 53 25.52 -4.86 5.61
CA LYS A 53 25.23 -6.23 6.05
C LYS A 53 25.49 -6.37 7.54
N ASN A 54 24.59 -7.02 8.26
CA ASN A 54 24.76 -7.39 9.66
C ASN A 54 24.33 -8.85 9.91
N SER A 55 24.14 -9.23 11.19
CA SER A 55 23.70 -10.57 11.58
C SER A 55 22.29 -10.95 11.12
N LEU A 56 21.44 -9.96 10.82
CA LEU A 56 20.04 -10.14 10.41
C LEU A 56 19.90 -10.30 8.89
N GLY A 57 20.85 -9.81 8.10
CA GLY A 57 20.78 -9.88 6.65
C GLY A 57 21.58 -8.79 5.94
N SER A 58 21.35 -8.67 4.63
CA SER A 58 21.85 -7.56 3.82
C SER A 58 20.72 -6.57 3.57
N PHE A 59 21.00 -5.28 3.78
CA PHE A 59 20.07 -4.18 3.66
C PHE A 59 20.53 -3.28 2.50
N SER A 60 19.62 -2.92 1.62
CA SER A 60 19.91 -2.04 0.47
C SER A 60 18.92 -0.90 0.43
N LEU A 61 19.44 0.33 0.37
CA LEU A 61 18.65 1.54 0.18
C LEU A 61 18.33 1.70 -1.31
N SER A 62 17.05 1.85 -1.60
CA SER A 62 16.55 2.18 -2.93
C SER A 62 15.50 3.28 -2.82
N ALA A 63 15.12 3.86 -3.96
CA ALA A 63 13.95 4.72 -4.05
C ALA A 63 12.86 3.97 -4.80
N ARG A 64 11.65 3.96 -4.25
CA ARG A 64 10.47 3.46 -4.94
C ARG A 64 9.56 4.62 -5.29
N VAL A 65 9.15 4.65 -6.54
CA VAL A 65 8.16 5.60 -7.04
C VAL A 65 6.77 5.17 -6.59
N PHE A 66 6.07 6.10 -5.96
CA PHE A 66 4.68 5.97 -5.59
C PHE A 66 3.79 6.95 -6.35
N TRP A 67 2.57 6.51 -6.64
CA TRP A 67 1.50 7.36 -7.15
C TRP A 67 0.35 7.40 -6.15
N SER A 68 -0.19 8.60 -5.93
CA SER A 68 -1.40 8.80 -5.13
C SER A 68 -2.25 9.88 -5.75
N PHE A 69 -3.53 9.94 -5.39
CA PHE A 69 -4.36 11.09 -5.76
C PHE A 69 -3.91 12.34 -5.03
N GLN A 70 -4.00 13.49 -5.71
CA GLN A 70 -4.00 14.78 -5.04
C GLN A 70 -5.19 14.82 -4.08
N LYS A 71 -4.97 15.30 -2.85
CA LYS A 71 -5.92 15.16 -1.74
C LYS A 71 -7.31 15.69 -2.07
N GLU A 72 -7.38 16.82 -2.75
CA GLU A 72 -8.62 17.52 -3.15
C GLU A 72 -9.30 16.89 -4.37
N ARG A 73 -8.63 15.97 -5.07
CA ARG A 73 -9.06 15.43 -6.37
C ARG A 73 -9.32 13.92 -6.34
N LYS A 74 -9.29 13.33 -5.15
CA LYS A 74 -9.46 11.88 -4.95
C LYS A 74 -10.79 11.38 -5.48
N GLU A 75 -11.90 12.05 -5.18
CA GLU A 75 -13.23 11.61 -5.60
C GLU A 75 -13.40 11.67 -7.12
N ASP A 76 -12.90 12.74 -7.76
CA ASP A 76 -12.88 12.87 -9.22
C ASP A 76 -12.10 11.73 -9.86
N GLY A 77 -10.91 11.44 -9.33
CA GLY A 77 -10.05 10.37 -9.82
C GLY A 77 -10.68 8.98 -9.64
N LEU A 78 -11.32 8.72 -8.49
CA LEU A 78 -12.07 7.49 -8.26
C LEU A 78 -13.23 7.34 -9.24
N GLY A 79 -13.93 8.44 -9.57
CA GLY A 79 -15.00 8.45 -10.56
C GLY A 79 -14.53 7.97 -11.93
N ILE A 80 -13.35 8.41 -12.39
CA ILE A 80 -12.79 8.01 -13.68
C ILE A 80 -12.28 6.56 -13.62
N ILE A 81 -11.55 6.16 -12.57
CA ILE A 81 -11.04 4.78 -12.44
C ILE A 81 -12.19 3.77 -12.45
N ARG A 82 -13.35 4.06 -11.84
CA ARG A 82 -14.52 3.17 -11.89
C ARG A 82 -15.02 2.88 -13.30
N GLN A 83 -14.78 3.79 -14.25
CA GLN A 83 -15.20 3.63 -15.64
C GLN A 83 -14.16 2.86 -16.47
N VAL A 84 -12.88 3.13 -16.25
CA VAL A 84 -11.81 2.69 -17.16
C VAL A 84 -10.95 1.53 -16.61
N ALA A 85 -10.99 1.30 -15.31
CA ALA A 85 -10.29 0.21 -14.63
C ALA A 85 -11.08 -0.27 -13.38
N PRO A 86 -12.33 -0.74 -13.56
CA PRO A 86 -13.23 -1.11 -12.46
C PRO A 86 -12.66 -2.22 -11.57
N ASP A 87 -11.84 -3.13 -12.11
CA ASP A 87 -11.22 -4.23 -11.36
C ASP A 87 -10.27 -3.77 -10.24
N LEU A 88 -9.79 -2.53 -10.31
CA LEU A 88 -8.96 -1.93 -9.26
C LEU A 88 -9.80 -1.49 -8.04
N ILE A 89 -11.12 -1.41 -8.17
CA ILE A 89 -12.04 -0.86 -7.17
C ILE A 89 -13.03 -1.96 -6.74
N LYS A 90 -12.91 -2.41 -5.49
CA LYS A 90 -13.97 -3.20 -4.85
C LYS A 90 -15.01 -2.27 -4.22
N GLU A 91 -14.61 -1.57 -3.17
CA GLU A 91 -15.36 -0.46 -2.56
C GLU A 91 -14.55 0.84 -2.63
N THR A 92 -13.24 0.71 -2.44
CA THR A 92 -12.21 1.74 -2.59
C THR A 92 -10.99 1.16 -3.31
N ILE A 93 -10.08 2.01 -3.78
CA ILE A 93 -8.77 1.57 -4.29
C ILE A 93 -7.73 1.67 -3.18
N HIS A 94 -6.95 0.60 -2.99
CA HIS A 94 -5.82 0.63 -2.07
C HIS A 94 -4.68 1.45 -2.67
N PRO A 95 -4.00 2.35 -1.92
CA PRO A 95 -2.93 3.21 -2.46
C PRO A 95 -1.79 2.44 -3.14
N GLN A 96 -1.41 1.28 -2.61
CA GLN A 96 -0.38 0.45 -3.25
C GLN A 96 -0.85 -0.15 -4.57
N THR A 97 -2.13 -0.51 -4.69
CA THR A 97 -2.72 -1.03 -5.92
C THR A 97 -2.75 0.06 -6.99
N LEU A 98 -3.20 1.27 -6.64
CA LEU A 98 -3.15 2.45 -7.52
C LEU A 98 -1.72 2.71 -7.99
N SER A 99 -0.78 2.71 -7.05
CA SER A 99 0.62 2.98 -7.36
C SER A 99 1.28 1.90 -8.22
N ALA A 100 0.94 0.63 -8.04
CA ALA A 100 1.45 -0.45 -8.87
C ALA A 100 0.95 -0.30 -10.31
N TRP A 101 -0.36 -0.14 -10.48
CA TRP A 101 -1.01 0.05 -11.77
C TRP A 101 -0.47 1.28 -12.53
N ALA A 102 -0.38 2.42 -11.86
CA ALA A 102 0.15 3.64 -12.49
C ALA A 102 1.63 3.51 -12.89
N ASN A 103 2.43 2.77 -12.12
CA ASN A 103 3.83 2.50 -12.47
C ASN A 103 3.96 1.58 -13.69
N GLU A 104 3.11 0.55 -13.82
CA GLU A 104 3.10 -0.34 -14.99
C GLU A 104 2.84 0.45 -16.28
N ILE A 105 1.89 1.40 -16.25
CA ILE A 105 1.60 2.27 -17.40
C ILE A 105 2.74 3.26 -17.66
N ASP A 106 3.28 3.92 -16.62
CA ASP A 106 4.36 4.90 -16.78
C ASP A 106 5.66 4.26 -17.31
N ARG A 107 5.92 3.00 -16.96
CA ARG A 107 7.05 2.20 -17.47
C ARG A 107 6.80 1.62 -18.87
N LYS A 108 5.58 1.73 -19.38
CA LYS A 108 5.12 1.11 -20.64
C LYS A 108 5.10 -0.42 -20.60
N ASP A 109 4.98 -0.99 -19.40
CA ASP A 109 4.80 -2.44 -19.19
C ASP A 109 3.35 -2.86 -19.46
N ALA A 110 2.40 -1.92 -19.38
CA ALA A 110 1.00 -2.09 -19.71
C ALA A 110 0.48 -0.93 -20.58
N PRO A 111 -0.51 -1.17 -21.47
CA PRO A 111 -1.15 -0.10 -22.21
C PRO A 111 -1.94 0.83 -21.27
N PRO A 112 -1.94 2.15 -21.51
CA PRO A 112 -2.76 3.06 -20.74
C PRO A 112 -4.26 2.78 -20.97
N PRO A 113 -5.12 2.93 -19.94
CA PRO A 113 -6.57 2.84 -20.10
C PRO A 113 -7.09 4.02 -20.93
N GLU A 114 -8.38 3.94 -21.29
CA GLU A 114 -9.11 5.12 -21.76
C GLU A 114 -9.01 6.24 -20.70
N ARG A 115 -8.90 7.50 -21.14
CA ARG A 115 -8.80 8.69 -20.26
C ARG A 115 -7.60 8.70 -19.30
N TRP A 116 -6.52 7.96 -19.61
CA TRP A 116 -5.30 7.95 -18.80
C TRP A 116 -4.72 9.35 -18.52
N ASP A 117 -4.71 10.25 -19.50
CA ASP A 117 -4.15 11.59 -19.32
C ASP A 117 -4.92 12.42 -18.29
N GLU A 118 -6.24 12.24 -18.21
CA GLU A 118 -7.08 12.86 -17.17
C GLU A 118 -6.72 12.30 -15.80
N ILE A 119 -6.59 10.98 -15.67
CA ILE A 119 -6.20 10.31 -14.42
C ILE A 119 -4.82 10.78 -13.99
N LYS A 120 -3.86 10.81 -14.92
CA LYS A 120 -2.47 11.22 -14.66
C LYS A 120 -2.42 12.66 -14.13
N GLY A 121 -3.27 13.55 -14.61
CA GLY A 121 -3.39 14.92 -14.10
C GLY A 121 -3.96 15.05 -12.67
N LEU A 122 -4.66 14.01 -12.19
CA LEU A 122 -5.23 13.95 -10.83
C LEU A 122 -4.30 13.22 -9.84
N LEU A 123 -3.27 12.55 -10.36
CA LEU A 123 -2.27 11.86 -9.55
C LEU A 123 -1.07 12.77 -9.26
N GLN A 124 -0.40 12.47 -8.16
CA GLN A 124 0.91 12.98 -7.80
C GLN A 124 1.90 11.81 -7.72
N LYS A 125 3.08 12.02 -8.30
CA LYS A 125 4.21 11.08 -8.27
C LYS A 125 5.22 11.54 -7.24
N PHE A 126 5.63 10.65 -6.33
CA PHE A 126 6.64 10.95 -5.33
C PHE A 126 7.53 9.73 -5.13
N GLU A 127 8.76 9.97 -4.67
CA GLU A 127 9.68 8.89 -4.32
C GLU A 127 9.70 8.73 -2.81
N LYS A 128 9.59 7.48 -2.34
CA LYS A 128 9.83 7.13 -0.95
C LYS A 128 11.11 6.29 -0.92
N PRO A 129 12.08 6.59 -0.05
CA PRO A 129 13.18 5.69 0.17
C PRO A 129 12.64 4.38 0.76
N THR A 130 13.15 3.26 0.26
CA THR A 130 12.76 1.93 0.69
C THR A 130 13.96 1.08 1.02
N ILE A 131 13.80 0.18 1.99
CA ILE A 131 14.85 -0.75 2.40
C ILE A 131 14.50 -2.15 1.92
N SER A 132 15.33 -2.70 1.05
CA SER A 132 15.25 -4.11 0.66
C SER A 132 16.12 -4.96 1.58
N ILE A 133 15.54 -6.03 2.13
CA ILE A 133 16.26 -6.97 3.01
C ILE A 133 16.41 -8.32 2.30
N ARG A 134 17.63 -8.85 2.24
CA ARG A 134 17.92 -10.18 1.69
C ARG A 134 18.60 -11.06 2.73
N GLY A 135 18.17 -12.32 2.80
CA GLY A 135 18.77 -13.34 3.67
C GLY A 135 18.30 -13.26 5.13
N VAL A 136 17.08 -12.75 5.34
CA VAL A 136 16.43 -12.78 6.66
C VAL A 136 16.35 -14.23 7.15
N LYS A 137 16.88 -14.48 8.34
CA LYS A 137 16.73 -15.76 9.04
C LYS A 137 15.45 -15.80 9.85
#